data_AF-G0MS24-F1
#
_entry.id   AF-G0MS24-F1
#
_cell.length_a   1.000
_cell.length_b   1.000
_cell.length_c   1.000
_cell.angle_alpha   90.00
_cell.angle_beta   90.00
_cell.angle_gamma   90.00
#
_symmetry.space_group_name_H-M   'P 1'
#
loop_
_entity.id
_entity.type
_entity.pdbx_description
1 polymer ?
#
loop_
_entity_poly.entity_id
_entity_poly.type
_entity_poly.pdbx_seq_one_letter_code
_entity_poly.pdbx_strand_id
1 'polypeptide(L)'
;MSSGVALTDSDRLPWLKAINLFARNNPGHVIACSSLKKSYRSILCEHLPSAMFILLNLKREVLQKRVSSRPGHFMPSILLDSQLATLEMPESDETNVIVIDADDSDVDDVVKSIMSAIEHL
;
A
#
# COMPACT_ATOMS: atom_id res chain seq x y z
N MET A 1 13.02 -0.10 -8.61
CA MET A 1 12.93 -1.56 -8.88
C MET A 1 12.76 -1.91 -10.36
N SER A 2 12.89 -0.97 -11.31
CA SER A 2 12.76 -1.25 -12.75
C SER A 2 13.81 -2.25 -13.27
N SER A 3 14.98 -2.33 -12.63
CA SER A 3 16.04 -3.28 -12.96
C SER A 3 15.86 -4.68 -12.31
N GLY A 4 14.70 -4.97 -11.71
CA GLY A 4 14.44 -6.26 -11.04
C GLY A 4 15.06 -6.43 -9.65
N VAL A 5 15.77 -5.41 -9.14
CA VAL A 5 16.35 -5.40 -7.79
C VAL A 5 15.38 -4.75 -6.80
N ALA A 6 15.09 -5.46 -5.71
CA ALA A 6 14.28 -4.95 -4.61
C ALA A 6 15.03 -3.84 -3.86
N LEU A 7 14.31 -2.79 -3.48
CA LEU A 7 14.87 -1.73 -2.63
C LEU A 7 15.10 -2.24 -1.21
N THR A 8 16.07 -1.66 -0.51
CA THR A 8 16.30 -1.84 0.93
C THR A 8 15.50 -0.82 1.75
N ASP A 9 15.49 -0.98 3.07
CA ASP A 9 14.83 -0.03 3.98
C ASP A 9 15.51 1.35 3.92
N SER A 10 16.84 1.38 3.82
CA SER A 10 17.63 2.60 3.66
C SER A 10 17.31 3.34 2.36
N ASP A 11 17.05 2.60 1.27
CA ASP A 11 16.65 3.20 0.00
C ASP A 11 15.25 3.83 0.07
N ARG A 12 14.35 3.24 0.87
CA ARG A 12 12.96 3.72 1.01
C ARG A 12 12.83 4.89 1.98
N LEU A 13 13.70 4.98 2.99
CA LEU A 13 13.58 5.97 4.07
C LEU A 13 13.47 7.43 3.56
N PRO A 14 14.30 7.93 2.63
CA PRO A 14 14.17 9.31 2.14
C PRO A 14 12.82 9.55 1.44
N TRP A 15 12.32 8.56 0.70
CA TRP A 15 11.04 8.63 0.00
C TRP A 15 9.85 8.67 0.97
N LEU A 16 9.86 7.82 2.01
CA LEU A 16 8.82 7.83 3.06
C LEU A 16 8.75 9.18 3.78
N LYS A 17 9.91 9.76 4.12
CA LYS A 17 9.99 11.10 4.73
C LYS A 17 9.46 12.19 3.80
N ALA A 18 9.75 12.10 2.50
CA ALA A 18 9.23 13.04 1.51
C ALA A 18 7.70 12.96 1.39
N ILE A 19 7.11 11.75 1.40
CA ILE A 19 5.66 11.56 1.41
C ILE A 19 5.04 12.15 2.68
N ASN A 20 5.60 11.86 3.86
CA ASN A 20 5.11 12.43 5.12
C ASN A 20 5.12 13.97 5.07
N LEU A 21 6.23 14.58 4.65
CA LEU A 21 6.34 16.04 4.54
C LEU A 21 5.32 16.60 3.56
N PHE A 22 5.10 15.94 2.42
CA PHE A 22 4.08 16.34 1.46
C PHE A 22 2.67 16.27 2.10
N ALA A 23 2.31 15.14 2.70
CA ALA A 23 0.99 14.90 3.27
C ALA A 23 0.68 15.88 4.42
N ARG A 24 1.67 16.21 5.26
CA ARG A 24 1.52 17.20 6.33
C ARG A 24 1.20 18.61 5.83
N ASN A 25 1.71 18.98 4.65
CA ASN A 25 1.50 20.31 4.07
C ASN A 25 0.31 20.35 3.10
N ASN A 26 -0.26 19.19 2.76
CA ASN A 26 -1.33 19.06 1.77
C ASN A 26 -2.41 18.11 2.34
N PRO A 27 -3.33 18.61 3.19
CA PRO A 27 -4.42 17.81 3.72
C PRO A 27 -5.45 17.47 2.64
N GLY A 28 -6.14 16.32 2.79
CA GLY A 28 -7.21 15.90 1.86
C GLY A 28 -6.74 15.20 0.57
N HIS A 29 -5.49 14.74 0.54
CA HIS A 29 -4.94 13.99 -0.60
C HIS A 29 -4.95 12.48 -0.37
N VAL A 30 -5.13 11.73 -1.46
CA VAL A 30 -4.95 10.27 -1.50
C VAL A 30 -3.60 9.98 -2.16
N ILE A 31 -2.77 9.17 -1.52
CA ILE A 31 -1.43 8.83 -2.00
C ILE A 31 -1.31 7.32 -2.16
N ALA A 32 -0.97 6.87 -3.37
CA ALA A 32 -0.62 5.48 -3.61
C ALA A 32 0.80 5.19 -3.07
N CYS A 33 0.90 4.39 -2.03
CA CYS A 33 2.15 3.95 -1.42
C CYS A 33 2.03 2.48 -1.01
N SER A 34 3.07 1.67 -1.20
CA SER A 34 3.01 0.26 -0.81
C SER A 34 3.00 0.08 0.71
N SER A 35 3.66 0.98 1.46
CA SER A 35 3.65 1.04 2.95
C SER A 35 3.64 -0.33 3.64
N LEU A 36 4.49 -1.23 3.16
CA LEU A 36 4.40 -2.68 3.42
C LEU A 36 4.70 -3.05 4.87
N LYS A 37 5.58 -2.30 5.54
CA LYS A 37 5.99 -2.56 6.93
C LYS A 37 5.29 -1.62 7.90
N LYS A 38 5.07 -2.08 9.13
CA LYS A 38 4.58 -1.25 10.24
C LYS A 38 5.48 -0.03 10.45
N SER A 39 6.79 -0.23 10.42
CA SER A 39 7.78 0.87 10.52
C SER A 39 7.62 1.93 9.43
N TYR A 40 7.22 1.55 8.21
CA TYR A 40 6.98 2.50 7.13
C TYR A 40 5.71 3.31 7.40
N ARG A 41 4.65 2.66 7.86
CA ARG A 41 3.40 3.33 8.24
C ARG A 41 3.62 4.29 9.41
N SER A 42 4.44 3.91 10.40
CA SER A 42 4.83 4.81 11.49
C SER A 42 5.54 6.08 11.01
N ILE A 43 6.48 5.97 10.06
CA ILE A 43 7.16 7.14 9.46
C ILE A 43 6.16 8.01 8.69
N LEU A 44 5.24 7.39 7.95
CA LEU A 44 4.26 8.12 7.14
C LEU A 44 3.25 8.90 8.00
N CYS A 45 2.92 8.40 9.20
CA CYS A 45 2.02 9.06 10.16
C CYS A 45 2.71 9.96 11.18
N GLU A 46 4.03 10.06 11.16
CA GLU A 46 4.77 10.88 12.12
C GLU A 46 4.28 12.33 12.07
N HIS A 47 3.81 12.85 13.21
CA HIS A 47 3.16 14.16 13.34
C HIS A 47 1.94 14.39 12.42
N LEU A 48 1.26 13.32 12.02
CA LEU A 48 0.06 13.35 11.18
C LEU A 48 -1.00 12.38 11.73
N PRO A 49 -1.65 12.71 12.86
CA PRO A 49 -2.56 11.79 13.57
C PRO A 49 -3.84 11.45 12.79
N SER A 50 -4.19 12.24 11.77
CA SER A 50 -5.35 12.02 10.90
C SER A 50 -5.04 11.13 9.69
N ALA A 51 -3.80 10.68 9.51
CA ALA A 51 -3.46 9.83 8.38
C ALA A 51 -4.04 8.42 8.55
N MET A 52 -4.77 7.99 7.54
CA MET A 52 -5.37 6.66 7.41
C MET A 52 -4.67 5.88 6.29
N PHE A 53 -4.61 4.57 6.45
CA PHE A 53 -4.12 3.65 5.42
C PHE A 53 -5.23 2.72 4.97
N ILE A 54 -5.28 2.48 3.66
CA ILE A 54 -6.10 1.44 3.06
C ILE A 54 -5.16 0.38 2.50
N LEU A 55 -5.15 -0.80 3.11
CA LEU A 55 -4.43 -1.96 2.59
C LEU A 55 -5.38 -2.79 1.73
N LEU A 56 -5.14 -2.80 0.42
CA LEU A 56 -5.80 -3.72 -0.49
C LEU A 56 -5.13 -5.08 -0.39
N ASN A 57 -5.77 -6.00 0.33
CA ASN A 57 -5.28 -7.35 0.49
C ASN A 57 -5.82 -8.24 -0.62
N LEU A 58 -4.91 -8.92 -1.32
CA LEU A 58 -5.24 -9.87 -2.37
C LEU A 58 -4.35 -11.11 -2.22
N LYS A 59 -4.93 -12.27 -2.48
CA LYS A 59 -4.21 -13.53 -2.65
C LYS A 59 -3.19 -13.40 -3.77
N ARG A 60 -2.08 -14.12 -3.59
CA ARG A 60 -0.96 -14.17 -4.52
C ARG A 60 -1.40 -14.48 -5.94
N GLU A 61 -2.29 -15.45 -6.10
CA GLU A 61 -2.75 -15.96 -7.39
C GLU A 61 -3.53 -14.88 -8.16
N VAL A 62 -4.34 -14.09 -7.43
CA VAL A 62 -5.10 -12.96 -7.98
C VAL A 62 -4.15 -11.86 -8.43
N LEU A 63 -3.18 -11.48 -7.59
CA LEU A 63 -2.15 -10.49 -7.94
C LEU A 63 -1.35 -10.90 -9.17
N GLN A 64 -0.89 -12.14 -9.22
CA GLN A 64 -0.13 -12.66 -10.35
C GLN A 64 -0.95 -12.61 -11.64
N LYS A 65 -2.22 -13.02 -11.60
CA LYS A 65 -3.13 -12.96 -12.75
C LYS A 65 -3.36 -11.51 -13.21
N ARG A 66 -3.61 -10.58 -12.28
CA ARG A 66 -3.85 -9.16 -12.59
C ARG A 66 -2.62 -8.48 -13.19
N VAL A 67 -1.43 -8.80 -12.70
CA VAL A 67 -0.18 -8.22 -13.22
C VAL A 67 0.19 -8.83 -14.58
N SER A 68 0.04 -10.14 -14.75
CA SER A 68 0.39 -10.83 -16.01
C SER A 68 -0.54 -10.48 -17.17
N SER A 69 -1.77 -10.03 -16.90
CA SER A 69 -2.73 -9.61 -17.91
C SER A 69 -2.53 -8.16 -18.38
N ARG A 70 -1.63 -7.38 -17.77
CA ARG A 70 -1.36 -6.00 -18.18
C ARG A 70 -0.41 -5.95 -19.39
N PRO A 71 -0.84 -5.42 -20.54
CA PRO A 71 0.02 -5.31 -21.71
C PRO A 71 1.19 -4.36 -21.41
N GLY A 72 2.41 -4.76 -21.79
CA GLY A 72 3.61 -3.93 -21.68
C GLY A 72 4.23 -3.81 -20.28
N HIS A 73 3.70 -4.51 -19.27
CA HIS A 73 4.25 -4.51 -17.90
C HIS A 73 4.54 -5.93 -17.44
N PHE A 74 5.67 -6.49 -17.91
CA PHE A 74 6.22 -7.69 -17.30
C PHE A 74 6.82 -7.31 -15.94
N MET A 75 6.04 -7.46 -14.86
CA MET A 75 6.62 -7.48 -13.52
C MET A 75 7.17 -8.89 -13.30
N PRO A 76 8.50 -9.06 -13.13
CA PRO A 76 9.05 -10.36 -12.81
C PRO A 76 8.36 -10.92 -11.56
N SER A 77 7.99 -12.21 -11.57
CA SER A 77 7.38 -12.88 -10.42
C SER A 77 8.18 -12.66 -9.14
N ILE A 78 9.51 -12.58 -9.25
CA ILE A 78 10.43 -12.33 -8.15
C ILE A 78 10.18 -11.00 -7.42
N LEU A 79 9.67 -9.97 -8.13
CA LEU A 79 9.32 -8.70 -7.50
C LEU A 79 8.01 -8.81 -6.72
N LEU A 80 7.01 -9.52 -7.25
CA LEU A 80 5.77 -9.81 -6.50
C LEU A 80 6.10 -10.59 -5.22
N ASP A 81 6.97 -11.59 -5.33
CA ASP A 81 7.42 -12.40 -4.19
C ASP A 81 8.10 -11.54 -3.13
N SER A 82 9.00 -10.65 -3.55
CA SER A 82 9.68 -9.73 -2.63
C SER A 82 8.71 -8.77 -1.94
N GLN A 83 7.66 -8.29 -2.63
CA GLN A 83 6.65 -7.40 -2.04
C GLN A 83 5.81 -8.14 -1.00
N LEU A 84 5.33 -9.34 -1.33
CA LEU A 84 4.56 -10.17 -0.41
C LEU A 84 5.39 -10.61 0.81
N ALA A 85 6.66 -10.95 0.62
CA ALA A 85 7.58 -11.27 1.72
C ALA A 85 7.91 -10.05 2.60
N THR A 86 7.79 -8.83 2.07
CA THR A 86 8.00 -7.58 2.82
C THR A 86 6.73 -7.10 3.53
N LEU A 87 5.56 -7.62 3.15
CA LEU A 87 4.28 -7.21 3.72
C LEU A 87 4.17 -7.70 5.17
N GLU A 88 4.09 -6.73 6.08
CA GLU A 88 3.69 -6.93 7.47
C GLU A 88 2.22 -6.54 7.59
N MET A 89 1.37 -7.54 7.80
CA MET A 89 -0.05 -7.32 8.05
C MET A 89 -0.23 -6.40 9.26
N PRO A 90 -1.20 -5.46 9.24
CA PRO A 90 -1.41 -4.54 10.34
C PRO A 90 -1.68 -5.27 11.65
N GLU A 91 -1.00 -4.84 12.71
CA GLU A 91 -1.20 -5.35 14.07
C GLU A 91 -2.41 -4.66 14.73
N SER A 92 -2.88 -5.21 15.85
CA SER A 92 -4.07 -4.71 16.55
C SER A 92 -3.95 -3.28 17.10
N ASP A 93 -2.72 -2.76 17.25
CA ASP A 93 -2.45 -1.39 17.67
C ASP A 93 -2.43 -0.39 16.51
N GLU A 94 -2.47 -0.84 15.25
CA GLU A 94 -2.54 -0.01 14.06
C GLU A 94 -4.00 0.31 13.69
N THR A 95 -4.68 1.05 14.58
CA THR A 95 -6.12 1.39 14.46
C THR A 95 -6.46 2.29 13.27
N ASN A 96 -5.46 2.90 12.64
CA ASN A 96 -5.60 3.76 11.46
C ASN A 96 -5.37 3.02 10.13
N VAL A 97 -5.32 1.68 10.15
CA VAL A 97 -5.19 0.86 8.93
C VAL A 97 -6.47 0.06 8.71
N ILE A 98 -7.11 0.26 7.56
CA ILE A 98 -8.27 -0.50 7.11
C ILE A 98 -7.80 -1.50 6.06
N VAL A 99 -8.10 -2.78 6.29
CA VAL A 99 -7.79 -3.85 5.33
C VAL A 99 -9.04 -4.17 4.52
N ILE A 100 -8.92 -4.12 3.20
CA ILE A 100 -10.00 -4.45 2.26
C ILE A 100 -9.57 -5.70 1.48
N ASP A 101 -10.36 -6.75 1.57
CA ASP A 101 -10.22 -7.92 0.69
C ASP A 101 -10.71 -7.56 -0.71
N ALA A 102 -9.83 -7.70 -1.70
CA ALA A 102 -10.08 -7.32 -3.08
C ALA A 102 -9.88 -8.48 -4.07
N ASP A 103 -9.95 -9.73 -3.60
CA ASP A 103 -9.72 -10.92 -4.42
C ASP A 103 -10.67 -11.01 -5.63
N ASP A 104 -11.97 -11.01 -5.36
CA ASP A 104 -13.03 -11.25 -6.34
C ASP A 104 -13.77 -9.96 -6.77
N SER A 105 -13.25 -8.80 -6.37
CA SER A 105 -13.85 -7.50 -6.65
C SER A 105 -13.24 -6.85 -7.90
N ASP A 106 -14.09 -6.27 -8.75
CA ASP A 106 -13.64 -5.35 -9.79
C ASP A 106 -13.22 -3.99 -9.19
N VAL A 107 -12.75 -3.07 -10.04
CA VAL A 107 -12.27 -1.77 -9.57
C VAL A 107 -13.38 -0.96 -8.92
N ASP A 108 -14.59 -0.99 -9.47
CA ASP A 108 -15.71 -0.20 -8.97
C ASP A 108 -16.19 -0.71 -7.62
N ASP A 109 -16.20 -2.02 -7.42
CA ASP A 109 -16.55 -2.64 -6.15
C ASP A 109 -15.49 -2.35 -5.08
N VAL A 110 -14.19 -2.41 -5.41
CA VAL A 110 -13.13 -2.00 -4.48
C VAL A 110 -13.29 -0.53 -4.09
N VAL A 111 -13.57 0.36 -5.05
CA VAL A 111 -13.78 1.79 -4.76
C VAL A 111 -14.98 1.99 -3.84
N LYS A 112 -16.10 1.30 -4.07
CA LYS A 112 -17.28 1.35 -3.16
C LYS A 112 -16.93 0.89 -1.76
N SER A 113 -16.18 -0.20 -1.62
CA SER A 113 -15.73 -0.70 -0.31
C SER A 113 -14.84 0.32 0.41
N ILE A 114 -13.94 0.99 -0.31
CA ILE A 114 -13.11 2.07 0.25
C ILE A 114 -13.98 3.23 0.73
N MET A 115 -14.89 3.71 -0.11
CA MET A 115 -15.76 4.85 0.22
C MET A 115 -16.62 4.55 1.44
N SER A 116 -17.25 3.36 1.50
CA SER A 116 -18.04 2.95 2.65
C SER A 116 -17.20 2.85 3.92
N ALA A 117 -15.97 2.33 3.84
CA ALA A 117 -15.10 2.24 5.00
C ALA A 117 -14.67 3.60 5.54
N ILE A 118 -14.51 4.60 4.66
CA ILE A 118 -14.13 5.97 5.04
C ILE A 118 -15.32 6.78 5.57
N GLU A 119 -16.53 6.57 5.05
CA GLU A 119 -17.76 7.24 5.53
C GLU A 119 -18.11 6.92 7.00
N HIS A 120 -17.56 5.83 7.54
CA HIS A 120 -17.77 5.40 8.92
C HIS A 120 -16.67 5.85 9.90
N LEU A 121 -15.75 6.72 9.46
CA LEU A 121 -14.71 7.36 10.28
C LEU A 121 -15.10 8.78 10.70
#